data_AF-A0A3D1XWT5-F1
#
_entry.id   AF-A0A3D1XWT5-F1
#
_cell.length_a   1.000
_cell.length_b   1.000
_cell.length_c   1.000
_cell.angle_alpha   90.00
_cell.angle_beta   90.00
_cell.angle_gamma   90.00
#
_symmetry.space_group_name_H-M   'P 1'
#
loop_
_entity.id
_entity.type
_entity.pdbx_description
1 polymer ?
#
loop_
_entity_poly.entity_id
_entity_poly.type
_entity_poly.pdbx_seq_one_letter_code
_entity_poly.pdbx_strand_id
1 'polypeptide(L)'
;LAPNKTLAAQLYGEMKSFFPNNAVEYFVSYYDYYQPEAYLAQTDTFIEKDASINDEIDKMRHSATHSLFERRDVIIVASVSCIYGLGSPEAYQGML
;
A
#
# COMPACT_ATOMS: atom_id res chain seq x y z
N LEU A 1 3.75 10.28 5.35
CA LEU A 1 2.37 9.78 5.19
C LEU A 1 1.54 10.87 4.52
N ALA A 2 0.82 10.55 3.46
CA ALA A 2 0.01 11.51 2.70
C ALA A 2 -1.49 11.21 2.84
N PRO A 3 -2.36 12.25 2.84
CA PRO A 3 -3.80 12.10 3.03
C PRO A 3 -4.55 11.49 1.84
N ASN A 4 -3.97 11.49 0.63
CA ASN A 4 -4.60 10.94 -0.58
C ASN A 4 -3.55 10.37 -1.56
N LYS A 5 -4.01 9.55 -2.52
CA LYS A 5 -3.14 8.88 -3.50
C LYS A 5 -2.42 9.88 -4.43
N THR A 6 -3.08 10.98 -4.79
CA THR A 6 -2.50 12.00 -5.69
C THR A 6 -1.27 12.67 -5.08
N LEU A 7 -1.38 13.16 -3.84
CA LEU A 7 -0.27 13.77 -3.13
C LEU A 7 0.82 12.74 -2.79
N ALA A 8 0.43 11.49 -2.49
CA ALA A 8 1.40 10.42 -2.29
C ALA A 8 2.25 10.19 -3.55
N ALA A 9 1.62 10.14 -4.73
CA ALA A 9 2.33 9.96 -6.00
C ALA A 9 3.27 11.14 -6.32
N GLN A 10 2.82 12.37 -6.07
CA GLN A 10 3.68 13.56 -6.20
C GLN A 10 4.92 13.45 -5.31
N LEU A 11 4.73 13.21 -4.01
CA LEU A 11 5.83 13.09 -3.05
C LEU A 11 6.77 11.95 -3.40
N TYR A 12 6.26 10.82 -3.88
CA TYR A 12 7.09 9.70 -4.34
C TYR A 12 8.02 10.12 -5.50
N GLY A 13 7.49 10.85 -6.49
CA GLY A 13 8.31 11.39 -7.60
C GLY A 13 9.36 12.40 -7.15
N GLU A 14 8.99 13.30 -6.24
CA GLU A 14 9.91 14.28 -5.65
C GLU A 14 11.02 13.59 -4.84
N MET A 15 10.67 12.64 -3.97
CA MET A 15 11.64 11.90 -3.16
C MET A 15 12.59 11.08 -4.04
N LYS A 16 12.10 10.44 -5.11
CA LYS A 16 12.98 9.73 -6.06
C LYS A 16 13.99 10.67 -6.74
N SER A 17 13.58 11.89 -7.03
CA SER A 17 14.47 12.90 -7.63
C SER A 17 15.51 13.40 -6.63
N PHE A 18 15.14 13.56 -5.36
CA PHE A 18 16.07 13.98 -4.30
C PHE A 18 17.04 12.88 -3.86
N PHE A 19 16.61 11.62 -3.89
CA PHE A 19 17.36 10.47 -3.37
C PHE A 19 17.53 9.38 -4.45
N PRO A 20 18.23 9.65 -5.57
CA PRO A 20 18.27 8.75 -6.73
C PRO A 20 19.01 7.42 -6.48
N ASN A 21 19.79 7.32 -5.40
CA ASN A 21 20.59 6.13 -5.07
C ASN A 21 20.01 5.33 -3.87
N ASN A 22 18.99 5.86 -3.21
CA ASN A 22 18.33 5.21 -2.08
C ASN A 22 17.06 4.48 -2.52
N ALA A 23 16.54 3.58 -1.68
CA ALA A 23 15.29 2.91 -1.96
C ALA A 23 14.11 3.82 -1.60
N VAL A 24 13.62 4.57 -2.61
CA VAL A 24 12.38 5.33 -2.50
C VAL A 24 11.24 4.46 -3.02
N GLU A 25 10.32 4.13 -2.11
CA GLU A 25 9.28 3.13 -2.29
C GLU A 25 7.88 3.74 -2.13
N TYR A 26 6.89 3.08 -2.71
CA TYR A 26 5.50 3.56 -2.74
C TYR A 26 4.55 2.54 -2.10
N PHE A 27 3.80 2.97 -1.08
CA PHE A 27 2.93 2.08 -0.32
C PHE A 27 1.53 2.67 -0.11
N VAL A 28 0.64 2.45 -1.08
CA VAL A 28 -0.77 2.84 -1.01
C VAL A 28 -1.67 1.62 -1.15
N SER A 29 -2.99 1.81 -1.01
CA SER A 29 -3.95 0.74 -1.32
C SER A 29 -3.82 0.31 -2.78
N TYR A 30 -3.64 -0.99 -3.02
CA TYR A 30 -3.64 -1.60 -4.35
C TYR A 30 -5.03 -1.72 -4.96
N TYR A 31 -6.10 -1.40 -4.23
CA TYR A 31 -7.43 -1.39 -4.80
C TYR A 31 -7.65 -0.11 -5.61
N ASP A 32 -7.97 -0.26 -6.90
CA ASP A 32 -8.46 0.84 -7.74
C ASP A 32 -9.94 1.11 -7.50
N TYR A 33 -10.70 0.03 -7.22
CA TYR A 33 -12.07 0.09 -6.75
C TYR A 33 -12.23 -0.86 -5.56
N TYR A 34 -12.98 -0.42 -4.55
CA TYR A 34 -13.26 -1.22 -3.36
C TYR A 34 -14.63 -0.88 -2.78
N GLN A 35 -15.51 -1.87 -2.77
CA GLN A 35 -16.76 -1.89 -2.03
C GLN A 35 -16.61 -2.90 -0.88
N PRO A 36 -16.73 -2.44 0.38
CA PRO A 36 -16.72 -3.36 1.52
C PRO A 36 -18.00 -4.19 1.54
N GLU A 37 -17.90 -5.37 2.12
CA GLU A 37 -19.08 -6.13 2.54
C GLU A 37 -19.84 -5.34 3.61
N ALA A 38 -21.16 -5.26 3.48
CA ALA A 38 -22.00 -4.55 4.44
C ALA A 38 -23.40 -5.16 4.52
N TYR A 39 -24.05 -4.98 5.66
CA TYR A 39 -25.45 -5.35 5.85
C TYR A 39 -26.26 -4.12 6.26
N LEU A 40 -27.29 -3.80 5.48
CA LEU A 40 -28.21 -2.69 5.71
C LEU A 40 -29.49 -3.19 6.36
N ALA A 41 -29.57 -3.06 7.70
CA ALA A 41 -30.71 -3.54 8.48
C ALA A 41 -32.05 -2.86 8.12
N GLN A 42 -32.02 -1.62 7.65
CA GLN A 42 -33.25 -0.87 7.29
C GLN A 42 -34.00 -1.48 6.11
N THR A 43 -33.27 -2.12 5.18
CA THR A 43 -33.81 -2.68 3.94
C THR A 43 -33.59 -4.19 3.86
N ASP A 44 -33.10 -4.81 4.93
CA ASP A 44 -32.71 -6.23 4.97
C ASP A 44 -31.84 -6.62 3.75
N THR A 45 -30.84 -5.78 3.45
CA THR A 45 -30.02 -5.92 2.24
C THR A 45 -28.59 -6.26 2.60
N PHE A 46 -28.11 -7.38 2.09
CA PHE A 46 -26.70 -7.73 2.11
C PHE A 46 -26.01 -7.16 0.86
N ILE A 47 -24.92 -6.44 1.07
CA ILE A 47 -24.06 -5.89 0.02
C ILE A 47 -22.79 -6.72 0.01
N GLU A 48 -22.58 -7.46 -1.07
CA GLU A 48 -21.37 -8.25 -1.27
C GLU A 48 -20.15 -7.35 -1.46
N LYS A 49 -19.00 -7.87 -1.02
CA LYS A 49 -17.70 -7.28 -1.33
C LYS A 49 -17.45 -7.35 -2.82
N ASP A 50 -17.08 -6.23 -3.41
CA ASP A 50 -16.57 -6.15 -4.78
C ASP A 50 -15.31 -5.29 -4.81
N ALA A 51 -14.31 -5.68 -5.58
CA ALA A 51 -13.06 -4.96 -5.64
C ALA A 51 -12.29 -5.25 -6.93
N SER A 52 -11.53 -4.24 -7.38
CA SER A 52 -10.56 -4.37 -8.46
C SER A 52 -9.16 -4.05 -7.94
N ILE A 53 -8.21 -4.92 -8.22
CA ILE A 53 -6.81 -4.82 -7.79
C ILE A 53 -5.96 -4.26 -8.93
N ASN A 54 -5.04 -3.38 -8.57
CA ASN A 54 -3.99 -2.86 -9.43
C ASN A 54 -2.68 -3.62 -9.17
N ASP A 55 -2.31 -4.48 -10.10
CA ASP A 55 -1.12 -5.34 -9.99
C ASP A 55 0.20 -4.55 -9.92
N GLU A 56 0.26 -3.34 -10.48
CA GLU A 56 1.46 -2.51 -10.40
C GLU A 56 1.64 -1.96 -8.98
N ILE A 57 0.56 -1.47 -8.36
CA ILE A 57 0.61 -0.99 -6.98
C ILE A 57 0.91 -2.14 -6.01
N ASP A 58 0.38 -3.34 -6.26
CA ASP A 58 0.69 -4.50 -5.42
C ASP A 58 2.17 -4.88 -5.49
N LYS A 59 2.75 -4.91 -6.69
CA LYS A 59 4.21 -5.08 -6.87
C LYS A 59 5.03 -4.01 -6.14
N MET A 60 4.59 -2.74 -6.18
CA MET A 60 5.28 -1.66 -5.45
C MET A 60 5.20 -1.86 -3.93
N ARG A 61 4.10 -2.39 -3.39
CA ARG A 61 3.98 -2.71 -1.95
C ARG A 61 4.90 -3.85 -1.55
N HIS A 62 5.04 -4.86 -2.40
CA HIS A 62 6.02 -5.93 -2.19
C HIS A 62 7.46 -5.39 -2.22
N SER A 63 7.79 -4.52 -3.18
CA SER A 63 9.09 -3.82 -3.23
C SER A 63 9.37 -3.02 -1.95
N ALA A 64 8.36 -2.29 -1.45
CA ALA A 64 8.47 -1.50 -0.24
C ALA A 64 8.78 -2.34 1.01
N THR A 65 8.04 -3.43 1.21
CA THR A 65 8.23 -4.33 2.37
C THR A 65 9.55 -5.09 2.27
N HIS A 66 9.92 -5.57 1.08
CA HIS A 66 11.19 -6.24 0.83
C HIS A 66 12.39 -5.33 1.10
N SER A 67 12.34 -4.08 0.63
CA SER A 67 13.42 -3.09 0.85
C SER A 67 13.72 -2.85 2.33
N LEU A 68 12.72 -2.93 3.21
CA LEU A 68 12.92 -2.80 4.67
C LEU A 68 13.75 -3.94 5.28
N PHE A 69 13.76 -5.12 4.65
CA PHE A 69 14.59 -6.25 5.10
C PHE A 69 15.99 -6.23 4.49
N GLU A 70 16.15 -5.73 3.26
CA GLU A 70 17.43 -5.78 2.55
C GLU A 70 18.37 -4.63 2.90
N ARG A 71 17.84 -3.43 3.19
CA ARG A 71 18.65 -2.22 3.33
C ARG A 71 18.08 -1.24 4.34
N ARG A 72 18.93 -0.31 4.79
CA ARG A 72 18.57 0.69 5.82
C ARG A 72 18.20 2.06 5.27
N ASP A 73 18.60 2.35 4.04
CA ASP A 73 18.38 3.63 3.38
C ASP A 73 17.10 3.62 2.55
N VAL A 74 15.98 3.46 3.26
CA VAL A 74 14.64 3.31 2.68
C VAL A 74 13.76 4.51 3.05
N ILE A 75 13.08 5.08 2.06
CA ILE A 75 12.05 6.09 2.22
C ILE A 75 10.76 5.53 1.63
N ILE A 76 9.75 5.31 2.48
CA ILE A 76 8.43 4.84 2.02
C ILE A 76 7.45 6.01 2.01
N VAL A 77 6.96 6.37 0.83
CA VAL A 77 5.81 7.29 0.71
C VAL A 77 4.53 6.48 0.76
N ALA A 78 3.79 6.65 1.86
CA ALA A 78 2.58 5.87 2.13
C ALA A 78 1.32 6.73 2.35
N SER A 79 0.15 6.13 2.08
CA SER A 79 -1.14 6.63 2.58
C SER A 79 -1.54 5.95 3.89
N VAL A 80 -2.77 6.17 4.36
CA VAL A 80 -3.35 5.48 5.52
C VAL A 80 -3.33 3.94 5.40
N SER A 81 -3.04 3.36 4.24
CA SER A 81 -2.88 1.92 4.10
C SER A 81 -1.73 1.33 4.95
N CYS A 82 -0.79 2.15 5.43
CA CYS A 82 0.33 1.66 6.25
C CYS A 82 -0.06 1.30 7.69
N ILE A 83 -1.26 1.64 8.14
CA ILE A 83 -1.80 1.24 9.45
C ILE A 83 -2.82 0.10 9.35
N TYR A 84 -3.07 -0.40 8.14
CA TYR A 84 -3.90 -1.59 7.93
C TYR A 84 -3.09 -2.87 8.15
N GLY A 85 -3.80 -3.96 8.47
CA GLY A 85 -3.19 -5.25 8.77
C GLY A 85 -2.33 -5.78 7.63
N LEU A 86 -1.11 -6.18 7.97
CA LEU A 86 -0.21 -6.98 7.15
C LEU A 86 0.11 -8.28 7.90
N GLY A 87 0.63 -9.28 7.19
CA GLY A 87 1.20 -10.47 7.81
C GLY A 87 2.36 -10.13 8.75
N SER A 88 2.74 -11.07 9.64
CA SER A 88 3.85 -10.82 10.55
C SER A 88 5.17 -10.65 9.78
N PRO A 89 6.04 -9.70 10.17
CA PRO A 89 7.34 -9.51 9.54
C PRO A 89 8.19 -10.78 9.50
N GLU A 90 8.16 -11.57 10.58
CA GLU A 90 8.95 -12.80 10.72
C GLU A 90 8.49 -13.89 9.74
N ALA A 91 7.17 -14.02 9.53
CA ALA A 91 6.64 -14.97 8.56
C ALA A 91 6.96 -14.55 7.13
N TYR A 92 6.87 -13.25 6.83
CA TYR A 92 7.23 -12.72 5.52
C TYR A 92 8.72 -12.93 5.21
N GLN A 93 9.61 -12.69 6.19
CA GLN A 93 11.04 -12.94 6.04
C GLN A 93 11.36 -14.43 5.79
N GLY A 94 10.60 -15.36 6.38
CA GLY A 94 10.77 -16.80 6.13
C GLY A 94 10.25 -17.28 4.76
N MET A 95 9.53 -16.43 4.02
CA MET A 95 9.05 -16.70 2.66
C MET A 95 9.93 -16.07 1.56
N LEU A 96 10.85 -15.16 1.94
CA LEU A 96 11.90 -14.61 1.07
C LEU A 96 13.03 -15.63 0.88
#